data_AF-A0A537QS68-F1
#
_entry.id   AF-A0A537QS68-F1
#
_cell.length_a   1.000
_cell.length_b   1.000
_cell.length_c   1.000
_cell.angle_alpha   90.00
_cell.angle_beta   90.00
_cell.angle_gamma   90.00
#
_symmetry.space_group_name_H-M   'P 1'
#
loop_
_entity.id
_entity.type
_entity.pdbx_description
1 polymer ?
#
loop_
_entity_poly.entity_id
_entity_poly.type
_entity_poly.pdbx_seq_one_letter_code
_entity_poly.pdbx_strand_id
1 'polypeptide(L)'
;KSKSWTSASGRLIGGKPFSRGALYLMLRNRTYLGEIVHKGQSHPGDHAPIIDQPLWDAVHSQLADNTAERSSGTRSRQPSLLAGLLFDPDGNPMTPTHAVKKGTRYRYYVSRQLITKDQRESSDGLRIPAAEIEQLVASRMRQWLLDPASIYQAARFSDASAQRQFLARAAEIGKIWPELPGARQRALLTALIERIDVGADQIEIHTRPSRVRALLDGAATPLPSAPDDEIKIVSVPVRLRRSGREIRMLIDGNDPCPTAKPDARLTKLLIRAHRFRAILTGSPGVPFAALAKQGGVGRSYFTRVVRLSYLAPEITQAILDGRQPPDLTTDK
;
A
#
# COMPACT_ATOMS: atom_id res chain seq x y z
N LYS A 1 -15.20 -32.76 4.86
CA LYS A 1 -15.94 -33.69 3.96
C LYS A 1 -17.34 -33.15 3.82
N SER A 2 -17.68 -32.66 2.62
CA SER A 2 -18.95 -31.98 2.33
C SER A 2 -20.07 -32.97 2.02
N LYS A 3 -19.78 -34.06 1.30
CA LYS A 3 -20.72 -35.18 1.10
C LYS A 3 -21.16 -35.75 2.45
N SER A 4 -22.47 -35.73 2.70
CA SER A 4 -23.11 -36.39 3.84
C SER A 4 -23.47 -37.83 3.48
N TRP A 5 -23.30 -38.74 4.44
CA TRP A 5 -23.85 -40.09 4.36
C TRP A 5 -24.08 -40.62 5.77
N THR A 6 -25.02 -41.55 5.88
CA THR A 6 -25.33 -42.24 7.13
C THR A 6 -24.69 -43.62 7.07
N SER A 7 -23.83 -43.93 8.03
CA SER A 7 -23.26 -45.27 8.17
C SER A 7 -24.34 -46.28 8.56
N ALA A 8 -24.08 -47.57 8.37
CA ALA A 8 -25.02 -48.65 8.74
C ALA A 8 -25.41 -48.64 10.22
N SER A 9 -24.60 -48.03 11.10
CA SER A 9 -24.89 -47.82 12.53
C SER A 9 -25.67 -46.53 12.84
N GLY A 10 -26.22 -45.86 11.84
CA GLY A 10 -27.01 -44.63 12.01
C GLY A 10 -26.18 -43.37 12.24
N ARG A 11 -24.84 -43.46 12.31
CA ARG A 11 -23.97 -42.28 12.49
C ARG A 11 -23.89 -41.48 11.20
N LEU A 12 -24.28 -40.21 11.28
CA LEU A 12 -24.24 -39.24 10.19
C LEU A 12 -22.82 -38.66 10.09
N ILE A 13 -22.19 -38.79 8.92
CA ILE A 13 -20.82 -38.35 8.65
C ILE A 13 -20.83 -37.40 7.46
N GLY A 14 -20.23 -36.21 7.62
CA GLY A 14 -20.11 -35.22 6.55
C GLY A 14 -21.07 -34.04 6.72
N GLY A 15 -21.54 -33.45 5.62
CA GLY A 15 -22.49 -32.32 5.64
C GLY A 15 -21.87 -30.95 5.95
N LYS A 16 -20.53 -30.83 5.93
CA LYS A 16 -19.88 -29.52 6.08
C LYS A 16 -20.08 -28.68 4.81
N PRO A 17 -20.24 -27.35 4.92
CA PRO A 17 -20.24 -26.47 3.76
C PRO A 17 -19.00 -26.68 2.89
N PHE A 18 -19.13 -26.44 1.57
CA PHE A 18 -17.98 -26.49 0.68
C PHE A 18 -16.94 -25.46 1.09
N SER A 19 -15.69 -25.91 1.26
CA SER A 19 -14.57 -24.99 1.44
C SER A 19 -14.27 -24.28 0.12
N ARG A 20 -13.65 -23.11 0.20
CA ARG A 20 -13.23 -22.35 -0.98
C ARG A 20 -12.41 -23.20 -1.96
N GLY A 21 -11.46 -23.99 -1.46
CA GLY A 21 -10.64 -24.88 -2.30
C GLY A 21 -11.47 -25.93 -3.04
N ALA A 22 -12.48 -26.51 -2.38
CA ALA A 22 -13.38 -27.49 -3.00
C ALA A 22 -14.23 -26.85 -4.11
N LEU A 23 -14.72 -25.62 -3.90
CA LEU A 23 -15.45 -24.88 -4.92
C LEU A 23 -14.58 -24.58 -6.15
N TYR A 24 -13.33 -24.16 -5.94
CA TYR A 24 -12.38 -23.93 -7.03
C TYR A 24 -12.06 -25.20 -7.82
N LEU A 25 -11.97 -26.34 -7.15
CA LEU A 25 -11.75 -27.62 -7.80
C LEU A 25 -12.96 -28.02 -8.66
N MET A 26 -14.18 -27.82 -8.16
CA MET A 26 -15.41 -28.07 -8.92
C MET A 26 -15.51 -27.14 -10.13
N LEU A 27 -15.33 -25.84 -9.95
CA LEU A 27 -15.43 -24.86 -11.05
C LEU A 27 -14.38 -25.06 -12.15
N ARG A 28 -13.25 -25.74 -11.87
CA ARG A 28 -12.21 -26.07 -12.86
C ARG A 28 -12.36 -27.47 -13.45
N ASN A 29 -13.36 -28.24 -13.05
CA ASN A 29 -13.51 -29.61 -13.49
C ASN A 29 -14.14 -29.69 -14.90
N ARG A 30 -13.31 -29.98 -15.91
CA ARG A 30 -13.73 -30.12 -17.31
C ARG A 30 -14.66 -31.30 -17.57
N THR A 31 -14.81 -32.22 -16.60
CA THR A 31 -15.81 -33.29 -16.68
C THR A 31 -17.23 -32.74 -16.84
N TYR A 32 -17.53 -31.55 -16.35
CA TYR A 32 -18.85 -30.95 -16.57
C TYR A 32 -19.11 -30.56 -18.04
N LEU A 33 -18.06 -30.35 -18.84
CA LEU A 33 -18.14 -30.10 -20.29
C LEU A 33 -18.22 -31.39 -21.13
N GLY A 34 -18.33 -32.57 -20.51
CA GLY A 34 -18.26 -33.82 -21.27
C GLY A 34 -16.82 -34.26 -21.58
N GLU A 35 -15.81 -33.66 -20.97
CA GLU A 35 -14.40 -33.94 -21.27
C GLU A 35 -13.66 -34.66 -20.13
N ILE A 36 -12.57 -35.35 -20.47
CA ILE A 36 -11.70 -36.04 -19.53
C ILE A 36 -10.28 -35.49 -19.67
N VAL A 37 -9.64 -35.16 -18.54
CA VAL A 37 -8.27 -34.63 -18.51
C VAL A 37 -7.29 -35.75 -18.16
N HIS A 38 -6.32 -36.00 -19.02
CA HIS A 38 -5.23 -36.95 -18.78
C HIS A 38 -3.88 -36.29 -19.07
N LYS A 39 -2.95 -36.33 -18.10
CA LYS A 39 -1.60 -35.71 -18.19
C LYS A 39 -1.62 -34.24 -18.67
N GLY A 40 -2.66 -33.48 -18.30
CA GLY A 40 -2.80 -32.07 -18.64
C GLY A 40 -3.45 -31.80 -20.02
N GLN A 41 -3.79 -32.83 -20.79
CA GLN A 41 -4.53 -32.71 -22.04
C GLN A 41 -6.00 -33.09 -21.84
N SER A 42 -6.91 -32.34 -22.46
CA SER A 42 -8.35 -32.59 -22.42
C SER A 42 -8.80 -33.34 -23.66
N HIS A 43 -9.59 -34.40 -23.46
CA HIS A 43 -10.17 -35.24 -24.52
C HIS A 43 -11.70 -35.28 -24.38
N PRO A 44 -12.46 -35.43 -25.48
CA PRO A 44 -13.90 -35.67 -25.40
C PRO A 44 -14.14 -37.01 -24.67
N GLY A 45 -15.06 -37.00 -23.71
CA GLY A 45 -15.54 -38.17 -22.99
C GLY A 45 -16.87 -38.67 -23.55
N ASP A 46 -17.23 -39.90 -23.17
CA ASP A 46 -18.46 -40.55 -23.65
C ASP A 46 -19.72 -40.09 -22.90
N HIS A 47 -19.59 -39.22 -21.89
CA HIS A 47 -20.71 -38.71 -21.11
C HIS A 47 -21.20 -37.37 -21.66
N ALA A 48 -22.52 -37.18 -21.63
CA ALA A 48 -23.12 -35.92 -22.03
C ALA A 48 -22.64 -34.76 -21.13
N PRO A 49 -22.37 -33.57 -21.70
CA PRO A 49 -22.04 -32.38 -20.93
C PRO A 49 -23.20 -32.02 -20.00
N ILE A 50 -22.85 -31.59 -18.78
CA ILE A 50 -23.80 -31.09 -17.78
C ILE A 50 -23.99 -29.57 -17.94
N ILE A 51 -22.99 -28.88 -18.49
CA ILE A 51 -22.99 -27.43 -18.74
C ILE A 51 -22.50 -27.14 -20.16
N ASP A 52 -22.98 -26.04 -20.73
CA ASP A 52 -22.61 -25.63 -22.07
C ASP A 52 -21.26 -24.87 -22.10
N GLN A 53 -20.57 -24.95 -23.23
CA GLN A 53 -19.30 -24.26 -23.47
C GLN A 53 -19.36 -22.74 -23.19
N PRO A 54 -20.39 -21.98 -23.64
CA PRO A 54 -20.46 -20.54 -23.36
C PRO A 54 -20.57 -20.22 -21.87
N LEU A 55 -21.28 -21.05 -21.10
CA LEU A 55 -21.43 -20.87 -19.65
C LEU A 55 -20.10 -21.14 -18.93
N TRP A 56 -19.38 -22.18 -19.35
CA TRP A 56 -18.04 -22.48 -18.85
C TRP A 56 -17.08 -21.32 -19.10
N ASP A 57 -17.04 -20.82 -20.34
CA ASP A 57 -16.15 -19.73 -20.73
C ASP A 57 -16.47 -18.44 -19.95
N ALA A 58 -17.74 -18.12 -19.73
CA ALA A 58 -18.16 -16.98 -18.91
C ALA A 58 -17.69 -17.11 -17.45
N VAL A 59 -17.84 -18.29 -16.83
CA VAL A 59 -17.36 -18.55 -15.47
C VAL A 59 -15.83 -18.44 -15.39
N HIS A 60 -15.12 -18.98 -16.37
CA HIS A 60 -13.66 -18.94 -16.41
C HIS A 60 -13.12 -17.53 -16.68
N SER A 61 -13.77 -16.75 -17.55
CA SER A 61 -13.50 -15.32 -17.71
C SER A 61 -13.66 -14.60 -16.39
N GLN A 62 -14.77 -14.82 -15.69
CA GLN A 62 -15.00 -14.18 -14.39
C GLN A 62 -13.98 -14.62 -13.32
N LEU A 63 -13.53 -15.87 -13.33
CA LEU A 63 -12.45 -16.33 -12.43
C LEU A 63 -11.10 -15.71 -12.77
N ALA A 64 -10.81 -15.48 -14.05
CA ALA A 64 -9.61 -14.79 -14.52
C ALA A 64 -9.64 -13.31 -14.13
N ASP A 65 -10.76 -12.63 -14.38
CA ASP A 65 -10.99 -11.23 -14.00
C ASP A 65 -10.88 -11.05 -12.50
N ASN A 66 -11.49 -11.93 -11.70
CA ASN A 66 -11.34 -11.93 -10.24
C ASN A 66 -9.90 -12.14 -9.78
N THR A 67 -9.06 -12.82 -10.55
CA THR A 67 -7.64 -13.03 -10.24
C THR A 67 -6.83 -11.77 -10.56
N ALA A 68 -7.09 -11.13 -11.69
CA ALA A 68 -6.56 -9.82 -12.04
C ALA A 68 -6.99 -8.76 -11.01
N GLU A 69 -8.26 -8.74 -10.60
CA GLU A 69 -8.81 -7.84 -9.59
C GLU A 69 -8.20 -8.05 -8.19
N ARG A 70 -7.83 -9.28 -7.82
CA ARG A 70 -7.10 -9.55 -6.57
C ARG A 70 -5.68 -9.00 -6.61
N SER A 71 -5.04 -9.04 -7.78
CA SER A 71 -3.72 -8.44 -7.96
C SER A 71 -3.80 -6.91 -7.96
N SER A 72 -4.89 -6.32 -8.46
CA SER A 72 -5.08 -4.86 -8.53
C SER A 72 -5.74 -4.24 -7.28
N GLY A 73 -6.50 -5.02 -6.52
CA GLY A 73 -7.26 -4.56 -5.36
C GLY A 73 -8.46 -3.65 -5.70
N THR A 74 -8.97 -3.63 -6.93
CA THR A 74 -9.93 -2.63 -7.45
C THR A 74 -11.23 -2.49 -6.64
N ARG A 75 -11.76 -3.57 -6.03
CA ARG A 75 -12.95 -3.54 -5.15
C ARG A 75 -12.65 -3.38 -3.65
N SER A 76 -11.37 -3.31 -3.28
CA SER A 76 -10.98 -3.06 -1.90
C SER A 76 -11.21 -1.58 -1.57
N ARG A 77 -11.85 -1.29 -0.42
CA ARG A 77 -11.96 0.08 0.13
C ARG A 77 -10.62 0.82 0.20
N GLN A 78 -9.52 0.07 0.17
CA GLN A 78 -8.18 0.58 0.01
C GLN A 78 -7.43 -0.37 -0.95
N PRO A 79 -7.27 -0.07 -2.24
CA PRO A 79 -6.44 -0.88 -3.15
C PRO A 79 -4.98 -0.85 -2.70
N SER A 80 -4.17 -1.83 -3.11
CA SER A 80 -2.71 -1.77 -2.94
C SER A 80 -2.15 -1.12 -4.20
N LEU A 81 -1.79 0.16 -4.12
CA LEU A 81 -1.47 0.96 -5.31
C LEU A 81 -0.26 0.39 -6.06
N LEU A 82 0.71 -0.17 -5.34
CA LEU A 82 2.00 -0.63 -5.87
C LEU A 82 2.09 -2.15 -6.01
N ALA A 83 0.97 -2.87 -5.89
CA ALA A 83 0.96 -4.32 -6.10
C ALA A 83 1.45 -4.67 -7.51
N GLY A 84 2.52 -5.47 -7.60
CA GLY A 84 3.17 -5.86 -8.86
C GLY A 84 4.22 -4.88 -9.39
N LEU A 85 4.44 -3.74 -8.73
CA LEU A 85 5.44 -2.74 -9.13
C LEU A 85 6.68 -2.73 -8.21
N LEU A 86 6.57 -3.24 -6.98
CA LEU A 86 7.65 -3.23 -5.99
C LEU A 86 8.50 -4.51 -6.06
N PHE A 87 9.81 -4.32 -6.02
CA PHE A 87 10.82 -5.37 -6.02
C PHE A 87 11.79 -5.15 -4.85
N ASP A 88 12.26 -6.24 -4.27
CA ASP A 88 13.26 -6.23 -3.21
C ASP A 88 14.70 -6.15 -3.79
N PRO A 89 15.75 -5.98 -2.94
CA PRO A 89 17.14 -5.88 -3.41
C PRO A 89 17.61 -7.09 -4.23
N ASP A 90 17.01 -8.25 -3.98
CA ASP A 90 17.28 -9.50 -4.70
C ASP A 90 16.51 -9.58 -6.04
N GLY A 91 15.74 -8.54 -6.38
CA GLY A 91 14.93 -8.46 -7.59
C GLY A 91 13.65 -9.29 -7.56
N ASN A 92 13.20 -9.75 -6.39
CA ASN A 92 11.96 -10.49 -6.25
C ASN A 92 10.76 -9.55 -6.06
N PRO A 93 9.60 -9.86 -6.65
CA PRO A 93 8.40 -9.04 -6.49
C PRO A 93 7.89 -9.09 -5.03
N MET A 94 7.61 -7.92 -4.46
CA MET A 94 7.03 -7.80 -3.14
C MET A 94 5.52 -7.96 -3.18
N THR A 95 4.97 -8.70 -2.22
CA THR A 95 3.54 -9.01 -2.16
C THR A 95 2.85 -8.17 -1.09
N PRO A 96 1.70 -7.53 -1.38
CA PRO A 96 0.92 -6.83 -0.38
C PRO A 96 0.30 -7.82 0.62
N THR A 97 0.58 -7.62 1.89
CA THR A 97 0.05 -8.39 3.01
C THR A 97 -0.60 -7.45 4.03
N HIS A 98 -1.41 -8.02 4.92
CA HIS A 98 -2.02 -7.25 5.99
C HIS A 98 -2.14 -8.08 7.27
N ALA A 99 -2.09 -7.39 8.40
CA ALA A 99 -2.37 -7.95 9.72
C ALA A 99 -3.45 -7.12 10.40
N VAL A 100 -4.35 -7.76 11.13
CA VAL A 100 -5.39 -7.07 11.91
C VAL A 100 -5.08 -7.23 13.38
N LYS A 101 -4.98 -6.11 14.11
CA LYS A 101 -4.76 -6.10 15.56
C LYS A 101 -5.70 -5.09 16.20
N LYS A 102 -6.49 -5.54 17.18
CA LYS A 102 -7.47 -4.70 17.90
C LYS A 102 -8.40 -3.91 16.95
N GLY A 103 -8.84 -4.55 15.86
CA GLY A 103 -9.70 -3.92 14.84
C GLY A 103 -8.98 -2.98 13.87
N THR A 104 -7.71 -2.63 14.11
CA THR A 104 -6.90 -1.84 13.17
C THR A 104 -6.20 -2.76 12.16
N ARG A 105 -6.34 -2.46 10.88
CA ARG A 105 -5.67 -3.18 9.78
C ARG A 105 -4.36 -2.49 9.41
N TYR A 106 -3.26 -3.20 9.60
CA TYR A 106 -1.91 -2.80 9.20
C TYR A 106 -1.55 -3.46 7.88
N ARG A 107 -0.91 -2.72 6.97
CA ARG A 107 -0.60 -3.18 5.61
C ARG A 107 0.87 -3.04 5.32
N TYR A 108 1.41 -4.05 4.66
CA TYR A 108 2.82 -4.13 4.37
C TYR A 108 3.06 -4.70 2.97
N TYR A 109 4.10 -4.26 2.30
CA TYR A 109 4.71 -5.02 1.20
C TYR A 109 5.82 -5.88 1.80
N VAL A 110 5.80 -7.18 1.50
CA VAL A 110 6.81 -8.13 2.01
C VAL A 110 7.48 -8.87 0.87
N SER A 111 8.77 -9.12 1.01
CA SER A 111 9.53 -10.01 0.13
C SER A 111 8.93 -11.42 0.14
N ARG A 112 8.95 -12.10 -1.01
CA ARG A 112 8.39 -13.44 -1.18
C ARG A 112 9.00 -14.47 -0.22
N GLN A 113 10.28 -14.31 0.10
CA GLN A 113 11.01 -15.18 1.03
C GLN A 113 10.35 -15.24 2.43
N LEU A 114 9.73 -14.14 2.90
CA LEU A 114 9.02 -14.09 4.19
C LEU A 114 7.63 -14.73 4.18
N ILE A 115 7.08 -15.03 3.00
CA ILE A 115 5.75 -15.64 2.85
C ILE A 115 5.87 -17.17 2.81
N THR A 116 6.95 -17.70 2.22
CA THR A 116 7.08 -19.12 1.89
C THR A 116 7.87 -19.94 2.92
N LYS A 117 8.76 -19.33 3.73
CA LYS A 117 9.57 -20.05 4.72
C LYS A 117 9.08 -19.83 6.16
N ASP A 118 9.19 -20.90 6.95
CA ASP A 118 8.88 -20.94 8.38
C ASP A 118 9.78 -19.95 9.15
N GLN A 119 9.22 -19.24 10.13
CA GLN A 119 9.79 -18.02 10.75
C GLN A 119 11.10 -18.22 11.54
N ARG A 120 11.71 -19.40 11.50
CA ARG A 120 12.75 -19.85 12.44
C ARG A 120 14.16 -19.86 11.88
N GLU A 121 14.33 -19.75 10.58
CA GLU A 121 15.66 -19.66 9.97
C GLU A 121 15.76 -18.32 9.23
N SER A 122 16.68 -17.50 9.71
CA SER A 122 16.99 -16.16 9.21
C SER A 122 16.87 -16.04 7.70
N SER A 123 16.07 -15.10 7.22
CA SER A 123 16.29 -14.52 5.90
C SER A 123 16.00 -13.04 5.95
N ASP A 124 16.84 -12.29 5.25
CA ASP A 124 16.97 -10.84 5.12
C ASP A 124 15.73 -10.16 4.47
N GLY A 125 14.55 -10.72 4.71
CA GLY A 125 13.34 -10.36 4.01
C GLY A 125 12.87 -8.96 4.40
N LEU A 126 12.58 -8.16 3.39
CA LEU A 126 12.16 -6.79 3.56
C LEU A 126 10.66 -6.71 3.84
N ARG A 127 10.27 -5.88 4.81
CA ARG A 127 8.87 -5.55 5.10
C ARG A 127 8.73 -4.04 5.18
N ILE A 128 7.89 -3.47 4.32
CA ILE A 128 7.72 -2.02 4.19
C ILE A 128 6.27 -1.65 4.49
N PRO A 129 5.99 -0.62 5.31
CA PRO A 129 4.64 -0.10 5.51
C PRO A 129 4.03 0.38 4.20
N ALA A 130 2.90 -0.20 3.81
CA ALA A 130 2.26 0.12 2.52
C ALA A 130 1.87 1.59 2.44
N ALA A 131 1.36 2.18 3.52
CA ALA A 131 0.92 3.57 3.54
C ALA A 131 2.08 4.56 3.27
N GLU A 132 3.26 4.29 3.82
CA GLU A 132 4.40 5.20 3.72
C GLU A 132 5.02 5.16 2.31
N ILE A 133 5.23 3.96 1.76
CA ILE A 133 5.75 3.82 0.39
C ILE A 133 4.75 4.30 -0.67
N GLU A 134 3.45 4.01 -0.50
CA GLU A 134 2.41 4.47 -1.42
C GLU A 134 2.31 6.00 -1.39
N GLN A 135 2.41 6.62 -0.22
CA GLN A 135 2.41 8.07 -0.09
C GLN A 135 3.66 8.70 -0.71
N LEU A 136 4.85 8.12 -0.51
CA LEU A 136 6.08 8.61 -1.12
C LEU A 136 5.95 8.62 -2.65
N VAL A 137 5.59 7.47 -3.23
CA VAL A 137 5.47 7.31 -4.68
C VAL A 137 4.38 8.24 -5.23
N ALA A 138 3.22 8.32 -4.56
CA ALA A 138 2.14 9.23 -4.96
C ALA A 138 2.58 10.71 -4.93
N SER A 139 3.27 11.14 -3.88
CA SER A 139 3.79 12.51 -3.77
C SER A 139 4.80 12.82 -4.88
N ARG A 140 5.71 11.87 -5.17
CA ARG A 140 6.74 12.05 -6.21
C ARG A 140 6.13 12.14 -7.60
N MET A 141 5.16 11.28 -7.90
CA MET A 141 4.41 11.32 -9.16
C MET A 141 3.57 12.60 -9.29
N ARG A 142 2.96 13.07 -8.20
CA ARG A 142 2.25 14.35 -8.19
C ARG A 142 3.19 15.52 -8.47
N GLN A 143 4.37 15.56 -7.85
CA GLN A 143 5.36 16.61 -8.10
C GLN A 143 5.84 16.58 -9.55
N TRP A 144 6.10 15.39 -10.09
CA TRP A 144 6.47 15.19 -11.48
C TRP A 144 5.38 15.68 -12.46
N LEU A 145 4.10 15.44 -12.16
CA LEU A 145 2.96 15.96 -12.93
C LEU A 145 2.75 17.47 -12.80
N LEU A 146 3.29 18.11 -11.77
CA LEU A 146 3.19 19.54 -11.55
C LEU A 146 4.41 20.31 -12.06
N ASP A 147 5.50 19.62 -12.42
CA ASP A 147 6.72 20.22 -12.94
C ASP A 147 6.67 20.27 -14.48
N PRO A 148 6.52 21.46 -15.08
CA PRO A 148 6.48 21.60 -16.52
C PRO A 148 7.76 21.08 -17.18
N ALA A 149 8.94 21.28 -16.57
CA ALA A 149 10.22 20.88 -17.15
C ALA A 149 10.36 19.37 -17.27
N SER A 150 9.93 18.64 -16.24
CA SER A 150 9.86 17.17 -16.27
C SER A 150 8.92 16.66 -17.37
N ILE A 151 7.78 17.33 -17.57
CA ILE A 151 6.81 16.98 -18.61
C ILE A 151 7.35 17.30 -20.01
N TYR A 152 8.11 18.39 -20.16
CA TYR A 152 8.79 18.74 -21.41
C TYR A 152 9.80 17.69 -21.85
N GLN A 153 10.59 17.17 -20.90
CA GLN A 153 11.54 16.09 -21.17
C GLN A 153 10.83 14.76 -21.47
N ALA A 154 9.61 14.58 -20.94
CA ALA A 154 8.89 13.33 -20.99
C ALA A 154 8.29 13.00 -22.37
N ALA A 155 7.90 14.03 -23.11
CA ALA A 155 7.16 13.87 -24.35
C ALA A 155 7.67 14.86 -25.40
N ARG A 156 7.96 14.34 -26.60
CA ARG A 156 8.17 15.18 -27.77
C ARG A 156 6.81 15.57 -28.34
N PHE A 157 6.57 16.88 -28.46
CA PHE A 157 5.35 17.42 -29.04
C PHE A 157 5.58 17.81 -30.49
N SER A 158 4.62 17.51 -31.34
CA SER A 158 4.63 17.89 -32.76
C SER A 158 4.21 19.35 -32.98
N ASP A 159 3.44 19.94 -32.05
CA ASP A 159 3.00 21.33 -32.13
C ASP A 159 2.78 21.96 -30.74
N ALA A 160 2.90 23.29 -30.65
CA ALA A 160 2.81 24.08 -29.43
C ALA A 160 1.41 24.06 -28.79
N SER A 161 0.36 23.85 -29.59
CA SER A 161 -1.02 23.71 -29.09
C SER A 161 -1.19 22.40 -28.30
N ALA A 162 -0.75 21.27 -28.88
CA ALA A 162 -0.78 19.96 -28.23
C ALA A 162 0.05 19.96 -26.93
N GLN A 163 1.18 20.64 -26.94
CA GLN A 163 2.03 20.86 -25.77
C GLN A 163 1.29 21.61 -24.65
N ARG A 164 0.61 22.72 -24.95
CA ARG A 164 -0.14 23.50 -23.94
C ARG A 164 -1.29 22.69 -23.35
N GLN A 165 -2.02 21.96 -24.18
CA GLN A 165 -3.11 21.09 -23.74
C GLN A 165 -2.61 19.97 -22.82
N PHE A 166 -1.48 19.36 -23.18
CA PHE A 166 -0.87 18.30 -22.39
C PHE A 166 -0.39 18.78 -21.02
N LEU A 167 0.29 19.93 -20.98
CA LEU A 167 0.73 20.55 -19.72
C LEU A 167 -0.45 20.92 -18.83
N ALA A 168 -1.51 21.49 -19.41
CA ALA A 168 -2.73 21.81 -18.66
C ALA A 168 -3.36 20.54 -18.07
N ARG A 169 -3.43 19.46 -18.85
CA ARG A 169 -4.00 18.18 -18.42
C ARG A 169 -3.19 17.52 -17.30
N ALA A 170 -1.87 17.49 -17.43
CA ALA A 170 -0.98 16.97 -16.40
C ALA A 170 -1.12 17.76 -15.09
N ALA A 171 -1.15 19.09 -15.19
CA ALA A 171 -1.34 19.96 -14.04
C ALA A 171 -2.72 19.80 -13.38
N GLU A 172 -3.79 19.63 -14.17
CA GLU A 172 -5.13 19.31 -13.67
C GLU A 172 -5.11 18.01 -12.84
N ILE A 173 -4.52 16.93 -13.38
CA ILE A 173 -4.42 15.65 -12.68
C ILE A 173 -3.57 15.78 -11.41
N GLY A 174 -2.45 16.50 -11.46
CA GLY A 174 -1.61 16.76 -10.29
C GLY A 174 -2.34 17.54 -9.18
N LYS A 175 -3.26 18.44 -9.53
CA LYS A 175 -4.09 19.18 -8.57
C LYS A 175 -5.13 18.29 -7.90
N ILE A 176 -5.87 17.49 -8.68
CA ILE A 176 -6.93 16.62 -8.15
C ILE A 176 -6.41 15.29 -7.60
N TRP A 177 -5.10 15.00 -7.72
CA TRP A 177 -4.50 13.72 -7.33
C TRP A 177 -4.94 13.19 -5.95
N PRO A 178 -4.96 13.99 -4.87
CA PRO A 178 -5.37 13.52 -3.54
C PRO A 178 -6.83 13.08 -3.45
N GLU A 179 -7.68 13.60 -4.35
CA GLU A 179 -9.12 13.33 -4.39
C GLU A 179 -9.48 12.19 -5.35
N LEU A 180 -8.52 11.74 -6.16
CA LEU A 180 -8.75 10.67 -7.12
C LEU A 180 -9.07 9.34 -6.41
N PRO A 181 -10.04 8.55 -6.92
CA PRO A 181 -10.27 7.20 -6.45
C PRO A 181 -9.00 6.36 -6.58
N GLY A 182 -8.72 5.49 -5.59
CA GLY A 182 -7.51 4.67 -5.58
C GLY A 182 -7.34 3.78 -6.82
N ALA A 183 -8.44 3.37 -7.47
CA ALA A 183 -8.38 2.65 -8.75
C ALA A 183 -7.80 3.51 -9.88
N ARG A 184 -8.17 4.80 -9.95
CA ARG A 184 -7.65 5.73 -10.96
C ARG A 184 -6.21 6.11 -10.64
N GLN A 185 -5.86 6.35 -9.37
CA GLN A 185 -4.47 6.53 -8.96
C GLN A 185 -3.61 5.33 -9.36
N ARG A 186 -4.07 4.10 -9.10
CA ARG A 186 -3.34 2.89 -9.50
C ARG A 186 -3.19 2.77 -11.01
N ALA A 187 -4.24 3.06 -11.79
CA ALA A 187 -4.15 3.02 -13.25
C ALA A 187 -3.09 3.98 -13.77
N LEU A 188 -3.04 5.20 -13.22
CA LEU A 188 -2.00 6.17 -13.55
C LEU A 188 -0.60 5.66 -13.15
N LEU A 189 -0.45 5.16 -11.92
CA LEU A 189 0.83 4.64 -11.43
C LEU A 189 1.34 3.45 -12.27
N THR A 190 0.47 2.51 -12.61
CA THR A 190 0.83 1.31 -13.38
C THR A 190 1.17 1.64 -14.84
N ALA A 191 0.61 2.72 -15.38
CA ALA A 191 0.96 3.19 -16.72
C ALA A 191 2.32 3.88 -16.76
N LEU A 192 2.65 4.63 -15.71
CA LEU A 192 3.84 5.50 -15.64
C LEU A 192 5.08 4.80 -15.08
N ILE A 193 4.89 3.93 -14.11
CA ILE A 193 5.95 3.25 -13.40
C ILE A 193 6.10 1.85 -13.98
N GLU A 194 7.30 1.54 -14.46
CA GLU A 194 7.65 0.19 -14.88
C GLU A 194 7.99 -0.67 -13.68
N ARG A 195 8.82 -0.14 -12.78
CA ARG A 195 9.41 -0.89 -11.68
C ARG A 195 9.82 0.04 -10.54
N ILE A 196 9.76 -0.45 -9.31
CA ILE A 196 10.25 0.22 -8.11
C ILE A 196 11.15 -0.76 -7.38
N ASP A 197 12.43 -0.45 -7.32
CA ASP A 197 13.42 -1.23 -6.60
C ASP A 197 13.62 -0.61 -5.21
N VAL A 198 13.40 -1.41 -4.17
CA VAL A 198 13.56 -0.96 -2.78
C VAL A 198 14.90 -1.47 -2.24
N GLY A 199 15.84 -0.56 -2.06
CA GLY A 199 17.10 -0.79 -1.35
C GLY A 199 16.99 -0.51 0.16
N ALA A 200 18.09 -0.72 0.87
CA ALA A 200 18.18 -0.44 2.31
C ALA A 200 18.16 1.07 2.63
N ASP A 201 18.83 1.87 1.79
CA ASP A 201 19.06 3.31 1.98
C ASP A 201 18.48 4.18 0.86
N GLN A 202 17.91 3.58 -0.20
CA GLN A 202 17.31 4.31 -1.31
C GLN A 202 16.20 3.51 -1.98
N ILE A 203 15.28 4.23 -2.61
CA ILE A 203 14.22 3.67 -3.45
C ILE A 203 14.37 4.23 -4.85
N GLU A 204 14.49 3.34 -5.83
CA GLU A 204 14.63 3.69 -7.23
C GLU A 204 13.30 3.48 -7.94
N ILE A 205 12.72 4.56 -8.46
CA ILE A 205 11.47 4.52 -9.21
C ILE A 205 11.81 4.62 -10.69
N HIS A 206 11.59 3.52 -11.43
CA HIS A 206 11.84 3.42 -12.86
C HIS A 206 10.57 3.85 -13.57
N THR A 207 10.63 5.05 -14.15
CA THR A 207 9.49 5.66 -14.84
C THR A 207 9.72 5.63 -16.34
N ARG A 208 8.62 5.49 -17.09
CA ARG A 208 8.60 5.65 -18.55
C ARG A 208 7.78 6.88 -18.90
N PRO A 209 8.44 8.05 -19.07
CA PRO A 209 7.76 9.31 -19.29
C PRO A 209 6.93 9.34 -20.59
N SER A 210 7.34 8.58 -21.61
CA SER A 210 6.63 8.50 -22.89
C SER A 210 5.19 7.98 -22.76
N ARG A 211 4.93 7.12 -21.75
CA ARG A 211 3.63 6.45 -21.52
C ARG A 211 2.57 7.40 -20.96
N VAL A 212 2.99 8.55 -20.45
CA VAL A 212 2.10 9.61 -19.94
C VAL A 212 1.20 10.11 -21.06
N ARG A 213 1.70 10.14 -22.30
CA ARG A 213 0.94 10.61 -23.46
C ARG A 213 -0.30 9.78 -23.74
N ALA A 214 -0.15 8.45 -23.80
CA ALA A 214 -1.27 7.53 -24.01
C ALA A 214 -2.36 7.65 -22.91
N LEU A 215 -1.96 8.07 -21.72
CA LEU A 215 -2.82 8.18 -20.55
C LEU A 215 -3.60 9.50 -20.50
N LEU A 216 -2.98 10.60 -20.96
CA LEU A 216 -3.57 11.95 -20.92
C LEU A 216 -4.39 12.28 -22.18
N ASP A 217 -4.01 11.75 -23.35
CA ASP A 217 -4.68 12.00 -24.63
C ASP A 217 -5.98 11.19 -24.81
N GLY A 218 -6.26 10.20 -23.94
CA GLY A 218 -7.49 9.41 -23.97
C GLY A 218 -7.63 8.42 -25.14
N ALA A 219 -6.68 8.42 -26.09
CA ALA A 219 -6.64 7.47 -27.19
C ALA A 219 -6.00 6.16 -26.71
N ALA A 220 -6.83 5.12 -26.57
CA ALA A 220 -6.45 3.76 -26.20
C ALA A 220 -5.69 3.01 -27.32
N THR A 221 -4.60 3.59 -27.80
CA THR A 221 -3.63 2.87 -28.63
C THR A 221 -2.24 3.29 -28.21
N PRO A 222 -1.44 2.40 -27.61
CA PRO A 222 0.00 2.61 -27.56
C PRO A 222 0.46 2.79 -29.01
N LEU A 223 0.95 3.97 -29.37
CA LEU A 223 1.78 4.05 -30.58
C LEU A 223 2.93 3.05 -30.38
N PRO A 224 3.28 2.24 -31.40
CA PRO A 224 4.39 1.31 -31.29
C PRO A 224 5.58 2.10 -30.79
N SER A 225 6.15 1.58 -29.70
CA SER A 225 7.24 2.18 -28.94
C SER A 225 8.21 2.87 -29.88
N ALA A 226 8.28 4.20 -29.81
CA ALA A 226 9.43 4.87 -30.37
C ALA A 226 10.66 4.20 -29.73
N PRO A 227 11.71 3.86 -30.50
CA PRO A 227 12.88 3.12 -30.00
C PRO A 227 13.70 3.88 -28.94
N ASP A 228 13.22 5.05 -28.52
CA ASP A 228 13.83 6.00 -27.59
C ASP A 228 12.99 6.09 -26.29
N ASP A 229 12.46 4.95 -25.83
CA ASP A 229 11.71 4.83 -24.57
C ASP A 229 12.69 4.78 -23.39
N GLU A 230 13.41 5.89 -23.17
CA GLU A 230 14.44 5.99 -22.14
C GLU A 230 13.81 5.89 -20.74
N ILE A 231 14.29 4.92 -19.96
CA ILE A 231 13.84 4.72 -18.58
C ILE A 231 14.46 5.81 -17.72
N LYS A 232 13.63 6.66 -17.11
CA LYS A 232 14.07 7.67 -16.16
C LYS A 232 14.02 7.11 -14.75
N ILE A 233 15.19 6.99 -14.13
CA ILE A 233 15.33 6.54 -12.74
C ILE A 233 15.24 7.76 -11.81
N VAL A 234 14.25 7.72 -10.91
CA VAL A 234 14.13 8.70 -9.83
C VAL A 234 14.57 8.00 -8.54
N SER A 235 15.78 8.28 -8.08
CA SER A 235 16.27 7.82 -6.79
C SER A 235 15.76 8.73 -5.67
N VAL A 236 15.25 8.12 -4.60
CA VAL A 236 14.81 8.79 -3.38
C VAL A 236 15.58 8.18 -2.21
N PRO A 237 16.37 8.96 -1.46
CA PRO A 237 17.07 8.47 -0.29
C PRO A 237 16.07 8.16 0.84
N VAL A 238 16.05 6.90 1.27
CA VAL A 238 15.10 6.39 2.25
C VAL A 238 15.79 5.40 3.15
N ARG A 239 15.74 5.62 4.45
CA ARG A 239 16.21 4.63 5.44
C ARG A 239 15.04 3.89 6.04
N LEU A 240 15.04 2.58 5.88
CA LEU A 240 14.10 1.71 6.59
C LEU A 240 14.63 1.45 8.00
N ARG A 241 13.99 2.03 9.04
CA ARG A 241 14.36 1.79 10.45
C ARG A 241 13.24 1.13 11.23
N ARG A 242 13.60 0.17 12.10
CA ARG A 242 12.67 -0.36 13.10
C ARG A 242 12.48 0.67 14.22
N SER A 243 11.23 1.11 14.42
CA SER A 243 10.82 1.93 15.56
C SER A 243 9.99 1.06 16.51
N GLY A 244 10.61 0.59 17.59
CA GLY A 244 10.00 -0.37 18.51
C GLY A 244 9.69 -1.71 17.83
N ARG A 245 8.41 -2.12 17.82
CA ARG A 245 7.94 -3.38 17.18
C ARG A 245 7.48 -3.20 15.73
N GLU A 246 7.59 -2.00 15.16
CA GLU A 246 7.11 -1.68 13.82
C GLU A 246 8.27 -1.21 12.94
N ILE A 247 8.27 -1.58 11.65
CA ILE A 247 9.21 -1.01 10.67
C ILE A 247 8.61 0.30 10.20
N ARG A 248 9.38 1.37 10.22
CA ARG A 248 9.02 2.69 9.67
C ARG A 248 10.02 3.07 8.58
N MET A 249 9.50 3.70 7.54
CA MET A 249 10.24 4.25 6.43
C MET A 249 10.53 5.72 6.74
N LEU A 250 11.80 6.04 6.92
CA LEU A 250 12.28 7.40 7.14
C LEU A 250 12.77 7.94 5.80
N ILE A 251 12.18 9.04 5.36
CA ILE A 251 12.64 9.77 4.17
C ILE A 251 13.60 10.84 4.71
N ASP A 252 14.87 10.82 4.28
CA ASP A 252 15.86 11.78 4.76
C ASP A 252 15.46 13.21 4.31
N GLY A 253 15.43 14.14 5.26
CA GLY A 253 14.75 15.44 5.17
C GLY A 253 15.38 16.50 4.26
N ASN A 254 16.17 16.12 3.25
CA ASN A 254 16.69 17.05 2.25
C ASN A 254 15.80 17.15 1.00
N ASP A 255 14.73 16.36 0.93
CA ASP A 255 13.74 16.47 -0.14
C ASP A 255 12.77 17.64 0.11
N PRO A 256 12.46 18.45 -0.92
CA PRO A 256 11.55 19.60 -0.82
C PRO A 256 10.06 19.22 -0.59
N CYS A 257 9.77 17.97 -0.22
CA CYS A 257 8.41 17.47 0.00
C CYS A 257 8.21 17.11 1.49
N PRO A 258 7.87 18.07 2.36
CA PRO A 258 7.52 17.78 3.74
C PRO A 258 6.13 17.13 3.75
N THR A 259 6.08 15.79 3.71
CA THR A 259 4.82 15.02 3.82
C THR A 259 4.86 13.99 4.94
N ALA A 260 5.74 14.18 5.93
CA ALA A 260 5.69 13.39 7.15
C ALA A 260 4.43 13.81 7.95
N LYS A 261 3.43 12.93 7.98
CA LYS A 261 2.21 13.16 8.78
C LYS A 261 2.63 13.30 10.25
N PRO A 262 2.20 14.35 10.98
CA PRO A 262 2.58 14.55 12.38
C PRO A 262 2.22 13.33 13.23
N ASP A 263 3.13 12.92 14.12
CA ASP A 263 2.89 11.74 14.97
C ASP A 263 1.79 12.05 15.98
N ALA A 264 0.59 11.51 15.71
CA ALA A 264 -0.59 11.77 16.52
C ALA A 264 -0.41 11.40 18.00
N ARG A 265 0.52 10.49 18.35
CA ARG A 265 0.80 10.16 19.75
C ARG A 265 1.64 11.26 20.41
N LEU A 266 2.68 11.76 19.74
CA LEU A 266 3.47 12.89 20.22
C LEU A 266 2.61 14.16 20.32
N THR A 267 1.78 14.45 19.32
CA THR A 267 0.85 15.59 19.36
C THR A 267 -0.11 15.48 20.55
N LYS A 268 -0.72 14.31 20.77
CA LYS A 268 -1.59 14.07 21.95
C LYS A 268 -0.83 14.22 23.26
N LEU A 269 0.43 13.81 23.32
CA LEU A 269 1.27 13.94 24.50
C LEU A 269 1.58 15.41 24.81
N LEU A 270 1.90 16.22 23.80
CA LEU A 270 2.07 17.68 23.94
C LEU A 270 0.79 18.36 24.43
N ILE A 271 -0.35 18.07 23.81
CA ILE A 271 -1.66 18.60 24.25
C ILE A 271 -1.89 18.27 25.73
N ARG A 272 -1.61 17.03 26.14
CA ARG A 272 -1.78 16.59 27.52
C ARG A 272 -0.80 17.29 28.48
N ALA A 273 0.43 17.53 28.04
CA ALA A 273 1.42 18.28 28.81
C ALA A 273 0.96 19.72 29.06
N HIS A 274 0.47 20.42 28.04
CA HIS A 274 -0.06 21.77 28.19
C HIS A 274 -1.32 21.81 29.07
N ARG A 275 -2.19 20.80 29.00
CA ARG A 275 -3.33 20.68 29.92
C ARG A 275 -2.89 20.50 31.37
N PHE A 276 -1.86 19.69 31.63
CA PHE A 276 -1.31 19.53 32.98
C PHE A 276 -0.63 20.80 33.48
N ARG A 277 0.03 21.55 32.59
CA ARG A 277 0.59 22.87 32.92
C ARG A 277 -0.51 23.84 33.34
N ALA A 278 -1.63 23.88 32.61
CA ALA A 278 -2.76 24.74 32.97
C ALA A 278 -3.33 24.41 34.37
N ILE A 279 -3.44 23.11 34.72
CA ILE A 279 -3.84 22.66 36.06
C ILE A 279 -2.83 23.12 37.12
N LEU A 280 -1.53 22.99 36.84
CA LEU A 280 -0.47 23.42 37.74
C LEU A 280 -0.49 24.95 37.98
N THR A 281 -0.66 25.74 36.91
CA THR A 281 -0.69 27.21 37.01
C THR A 281 -1.98 27.75 37.63
N GLY A 282 -3.10 27.04 37.47
CA GLY A 282 -4.40 27.43 38.02
C GLY A 282 -4.66 26.99 39.47
N SER A 283 -3.72 26.29 40.11
CA SER A 283 -3.90 25.76 41.47
C SER A 283 -2.62 25.91 42.30
N PRO A 284 -2.24 27.15 42.65
CA PRO A 284 -1.05 27.42 43.45
C PRO A 284 -1.16 26.78 44.84
N GLY A 285 -0.05 26.23 45.34
CA GLY A 285 0.03 25.61 46.67
C GLY A 285 -0.52 24.19 46.78
N VAL A 286 -1.13 23.64 45.73
CA VAL A 286 -1.67 22.27 45.75
C VAL A 286 -0.57 21.24 45.49
N PRO A 287 -0.44 20.18 46.30
CA PRO A 287 0.58 19.15 46.10
C PRO A 287 0.36 18.37 44.80
N PHE A 288 1.46 17.97 44.14
CA PHE A 288 1.43 17.23 42.87
C PHE A 288 0.56 15.96 42.88
N ALA A 289 0.40 15.31 44.04
CA ALA A 289 -0.48 14.14 44.16
C ALA A 289 -1.96 14.48 43.96
N ALA A 290 -2.41 15.64 44.45
CA ALA A 290 -3.77 16.13 44.28
C ALA A 290 -4.01 16.63 42.85
N LEU A 291 -3.04 17.35 42.26
CA LEU A 291 -3.09 17.75 40.85
C LEU A 291 -3.12 16.55 39.89
N ALA A 292 -2.38 15.48 40.21
CA ALA A 292 -2.40 14.25 39.44
C ALA A 292 -3.76 13.54 39.50
N LYS A 293 -4.40 13.52 40.69
CA LYS A 293 -5.78 13.03 40.85
C LYS A 293 -6.78 13.86 40.02
N GLN A 294 -6.66 15.19 40.05
CA GLN A 294 -7.49 16.08 39.23
C GLN A 294 -7.29 15.83 37.72
N GLY A 295 -6.06 15.48 37.31
CA GLY A 295 -5.73 15.06 35.94
C GLY A 295 -6.06 13.59 35.60
N GLY A 296 -6.62 12.82 36.54
CA GLY A 296 -6.97 11.41 36.37
C GLY A 296 -5.78 10.47 36.11
N VAL A 297 -4.59 10.81 36.62
CA VAL A 297 -3.35 10.05 36.36
C VAL A 297 -2.52 9.85 37.63
N GLY A 298 -1.60 8.89 37.60
CA GLY A 298 -0.63 8.70 38.69
C GLY A 298 0.38 9.84 38.80
N ARG A 299 0.89 10.10 40.01
CA ARG A 299 1.87 11.17 40.31
C ARG A 299 3.12 11.09 39.42
N SER A 300 3.68 9.90 39.22
CA SER A 300 4.88 9.71 38.37
C SER A 300 4.61 10.06 36.91
N TYR A 301 3.44 9.69 36.38
CA TYR A 301 3.05 10.02 35.01
C TYR A 301 2.81 11.53 34.84
N PHE A 302 2.07 12.15 35.76
CA PHE A 302 1.78 13.59 35.75
C PHE A 302 3.07 14.43 35.70
N THR A 303 3.98 14.16 36.62
CA THR A 303 5.26 14.88 36.72
C THR A 303 6.15 14.69 35.50
N ARG A 304 6.15 13.49 34.88
CA ARG A 304 6.91 13.24 33.66
C ARG A 304 6.34 13.99 32.45
N VAL A 305 5.01 14.01 32.31
CA VAL A 305 4.34 14.62 31.16
C VAL A 305 4.30 16.14 31.25
N VAL A 306 4.11 16.72 32.44
CA VAL A 306 4.04 18.19 32.58
C VAL A 306 5.33 18.89 32.14
N ARG A 307 6.49 18.23 32.29
CA ARG A 307 7.79 18.75 31.84
C ARG A 307 7.86 18.98 30.33
N LEU A 308 7.10 18.20 29.55
CA LEU A 308 7.06 18.34 28.09
C LEU A 308 6.40 19.65 27.64
N SER A 309 5.64 20.32 28.51
CA SER A 309 5.06 21.63 28.22
C SER A 309 6.08 22.77 28.21
N TYR A 310 7.31 22.50 28.64
CA TYR A 310 8.44 23.44 28.67
C TYR A 310 9.49 23.11 27.58
N LEU A 311 9.13 22.31 26.58
CA LEU A 311 9.98 22.11 25.41
C LEU A 311 10.20 23.44 24.68
N ALA A 312 11.37 23.57 24.04
CA ALA A 312 11.67 24.73 23.22
C ALA A 312 10.61 24.89 22.10
N PRO A 313 10.24 26.14 21.71
CA PRO A 313 9.25 26.39 20.67
C PRO A 313 9.59 25.69 19.35
N GLU A 314 10.87 25.66 18.98
CA GLU A 314 11.38 25.00 17.77
C GLU A 314 11.11 23.49 17.77
N ILE A 315 11.30 22.81 18.91
CA ILE A 315 11.02 21.38 19.05
C ILE A 315 9.52 21.12 18.96
N THR A 316 8.71 21.98 19.58
CA THR A 316 7.25 21.88 19.54
C THR A 316 6.74 22.06 18.11
N GLN A 317 7.24 23.06 17.38
CA GLN A 317 6.94 23.28 15.96
C GLN A 317 7.39 22.09 15.10
N ALA A 318 8.61 21.57 15.30
CA ALA A 318 9.08 20.40 14.58
C ALA A 318 8.17 19.19 14.77
N ILE A 319 7.66 18.94 15.98
CA ILE A 319 6.69 17.85 16.25
C ILE A 319 5.34 18.09 15.57
N LEU A 320 4.85 19.32 15.59
CA LEU A 320 3.57 19.69 14.96
C LEU A 320 3.64 19.63 13.43
N ASP A 321 4.80 19.94 12.86
CA ASP A 321 5.07 19.89 11.42
C ASP A 321 5.49 18.50 10.93
N GLY A 322 5.63 17.52 11.83
CA GLY A 322 6.10 16.17 11.47
C GLY A 322 7.60 16.08 11.17
N ARG A 323 8.37 17.14 11.48
CA ARG A 323 9.83 17.27 11.27
C ARG A 323 10.64 16.90 12.52
N GLN A 324 10.03 16.27 13.53
CA GLN A 324 10.75 15.91 14.76
C GLN A 324 11.91 14.93 14.49
N PRO A 325 12.99 14.98 15.29
CA PRO A 325 14.06 14.01 15.21
C PRO A 325 13.54 12.57 15.39
N PRO A 326 14.05 11.60 14.63
CA PRO A 326 13.51 10.23 14.61
C PRO A 326 13.67 9.48 15.94
N ASP A 327 14.63 9.89 16.78
CA ASP A 327 14.86 9.30 18.10
C ASP A 327 13.81 9.75 19.13
N LEU A 328 13.03 10.78 18.81
CA LEU A 328 12.00 11.31 19.69
C LEU A 328 10.71 10.47 19.58
N THR A 329 10.61 9.42 20.39
CA THR A 329 9.43 8.55 20.45
C THR A 329 8.70 8.66 21.79
N THR A 330 7.45 8.18 21.82
CA THR A 330 6.62 8.15 23.05
C THR A 330 6.96 7.01 24.00
N ASP A 331 7.74 6.03 23.54
CA ASP A 331 8.09 4.86 24.33
C ASP A 331 9.42 5.09 25.06
N LYS A 332 9.58 4.43 26.21
CA LYS A 332 10.86 4.32 26.92
C LYS A 332 11.66 3.17 26.35
#